data_AF-A0A1I8D5X2-F1
#
_entry.id   AF-A0A1I8D5X2-F1
#
_cell.length_a   1.000
_cell.length_b   1.000
_cell.length_c   1.000
_cell.angle_alpha   90.00
_cell.angle_beta   90.00
_cell.angle_gamma   90.00
#
_symmetry.space_group_name_H-M   'P 1'
#
loop_
_entity.id
_entity.type
_entity.pdbx_description
1 polymer ?
#
loop_
_entity_poly.entity_id
_entity_poly.type
_entity_poly.pdbx_seq_one_letter_code
_entity_poly.pdbx_strand_id
1 'polypeptide(L)'
;MVLLILTTVFGFVVLYVLKFYNNAIYGPVFTIYIANPYVVLSDVKTIKEALVAHGELITSLIPSGTSVQPFFYGANYDETVFEDPYEFKPERFLLEDGKTLNKKLYDQMYSFGKGARVCAGQSLASMELQLIFPTLVQRYEFSHPNGEVDLTCDFGGILAPNKFTCKIVKRI
;
A
#
# COMPACT_ATOMS: atom_id res chain seq x y z
N MET A 1 5.16 -25.03 -3.91
CA MET A 1 4.68 -25.51 -2.61
C MET A 1 3.33 -24.85 -2.35
N VAL A 2 2.25 -25.62 -2.18
CA VAL A 2 0.91 -25.08 -1.91
C VAL A 2 0.76 -24.96 -0.40
N LEU A 3 0.54 -23.75 0.11
CA LEU A 3 0.24 -23.53 1.53
C LEU A 3 -1.26 -23.24 1.65
N LEU A 4 -1.94 -24.03 2.48
CA LEU A 4 -3.36 -23.86 2.81
C LEU A 4 -3.44 -23.10 4.12
N ILE A 5 -3.98 -21.89 4.09
CA ILE A 5 -4.29 -21.12 5.30
C ILE A 5 -5.82 -21.03 5.37
N LEU A 6 -6.39 -21.47 6.49
CA LEU A 6 -7.82 -21.34 6.79
C LEU A 6 -7.96 -20.21 7.80
N THR A 7 -8.52 -19.07 7.38
CA THR A 7 -8.97 -18.04 8.32
C THR A 7 -10.45 -17.79 8.12
N THR A 8 -11.16 -17.70 9.24
CA THR A 8 -12.58 -17.35 9.28
C THR A 8 -12.69 -15.83 9.22
N VAL A 9 -13.14 -15.30 8.08
CA VAL A 9 -13.49 -13.89 7.92
C VAL A 9 -14.98 -13.84 7.57
N PHE A 10 -15.78 -13.09 8.34
CA PHE A 10 -17.23 -12.95 8.15
C PHE A 10 -18.06 -14.25 8.21
N GLY A 11 -17.66 -15.26 8.99
CA GLY A 11 -18.45 -16.50 9.15
C GLY A 11 -18.45 -17.42 7.91
N PHE A 12 -17.73 -17.04 6.85
CA PHE A 12 -17.41 -17.92 5.74
C PHE A 12 -16.05 -18.57 5.99
N VAL A 13 -15.96 -19.89 5.76
CA VAL A 13 -14.68 -20.60 5.72
C VAL A 13 -14.02 -20.21 4.39
N VAL A 14 -13.08 -19.27 4.42
CA VAL A 14 -12.32 -18.86 3.23
C VAL A 14 -11.10 -19.78 3.13
N LEU A 15 -11.07 -20.60 2.08
CA LEU A 15 -9.94 -21.48 1.79
C LEU A 15 -8.90 -20.74 0.95
N TYR A 16 -7.82 -20.26 1.57
CA TYR A 16 -6.72 -19.64 0.86
C TYR A 16 -5.82 -20.73 0.28
N VAL A 17 -5.97 -21.03 -1.01
CA VAL A 17 -5.00 -21.86 -1.75
C VAL A 17 -3.94 -20.92 -2.34
N LEU A 18 -2.78 -20.81 -1.67
CA LEU A 18 -1.66 -20.02 -2.20
C LEU A 18 -0.90 -20.85 -3.24
N LYS A 19 -1.04 -20.48 -4.51
CA LYS A 19 -0.21 -21.03 -5.60
C LYS A 19 0.81 -19.99 -6.01
N PHE A 20 2.08 -20.24 -5.70
CA PHE A 20 3.19 -19.40 -6.12
C PHE A 20 3.50 -19.65 -7.59
N TYR A 21 3.46 -18.59 -8.41
CA TYR A 21 3.84 -18.66 -9.82
C TYR A 21 5.25 -18.08 -9.99
N ASN A 22 6.20 -18.97 -10.23
CA ASN A 22 7.56 -18.67 -10.69
C ASN A 22 8.32 -17.55 -9.94
N ASN A 23 8.54 -17.76 -8.63
CA ASN A 23 9.31 -16.86 -7.76
C ASN A 23 10.70 -16.46 -8.31
N ALA A 24 11.29 -17.29 -9.19
CA ALA A 24 12.63 -17.09 -9.73
C ALA A 24 12.75 -15.95 -10.75
N ILE A 25 11.63 -15.53 -11.40
CA ILE A 25 11.66 -14.51 -12.45
C ILE A 25 11.11 -13.16 -11.96
N TYR A 26 10.03 -13.19 -11.16
CA TYR A 26 9.27 -11.99 -10.81
C TYR A 26 9.22 -11.67 -9.31
N GLY A 27 9.70 -12.53 -8.39
CA GLY A 27 9.54 -12.31 -6.94
C GLY A 27 8.26 -12.96 -6.38
N PRO A 28 7.77 -12.57 -5.18
CA PRO A 28 6.70 -13.29 -4.47
C PRO A 28 5.31 -13.09 -5.09
N VAL A 29 5.06 -13.61 -6.30
CA VAL A 29 3.72 -13.61 -6.92
C VAL A 29 2.92 -14.83 -6.45
N PHE A 30 1.73 -14.60 -5.90
CA PHE A 30 0.85 -15.67 -5.42
C PHE A 30 -0.60 -15.48 -5.86
N THR A 31 -1.28 -16.60 -6.12
CA THR A 31 -2.72 -16.62 -6.39
C THR A 31 -3.48 -16.84 -5.09
N ILE A 32 -4.52 -16.04 -4.82
CA ILE A 32 -5.50 -16.32 -3.76
C ILE A 32 -6.81 -16.76 -4.43
N TYR A 33 -7.39 -17.87 -3.95
CA TYR A 33 -8.72 -18.31 -4.38
C TYR A 33 -9.79 -17.77 -3.42
N ILE A 34 -10.56 -16.77 -3.86
CA ILE A 34 -11.74 -16.25 -3.13
C ILE A 34 -12.92 -16.34 -4.09
N ALA A 35 -13.63 -17.48 -4.10
CA ALA A 35 -14.69 -17.86 -5.05
C ALA A 35 -14.27 -17.94 -6.54
N ASN A 36 -13.38 -17.06 -7.01
CA ASN A 36 -12.71 -17.03 -8.31
C ASN A 36 -11.19 -16.87 -8.11
N PRO A 37 -10.34 -17.24 -9.10
CA PRO A 37 -8.89 -17.06 -8.99
C PRO A 37 -8.49 -15.58 -9.07
N TYR A 38 -7.78 -15.10 -8.06
CA TYR A 38 -7.14 -13.77 -8.05
C TYR A 38 -5.63 -13.91 -8.11
N VAL A 39 -4.98 -13.27 -9.08
CA VAL A 39 -3.53 -13.14 -9.11
C VAL A 39 -3.13 -11.89 -8.33
N VAL A 40 -2.34 -12.08 -7.27
CA VAL A 40 -1.88 -10.98 -6.41
C VAL A 40 -0.43 -10.67 -6.72
N LEU A 41 -0.17 -9.42 -7.09
CA LEU A 41 1.18 -8.90 -7.32
C LEU A 41 1.61 -8.14 -6.06
N SER A 42 2.65 -8.58 -5.37
CA SER A 42 3.01 -8.01 -4.06
C SER A 42 4.31 -7.21 -4.02
N ASP A 43 5.21 -7.39 -4.99
CA ASP A 43 6.49 -6.68 -5.03
C ASP A 43 6.45 -5.45 -5.96
N VAL A 44 7.27 -4.44 -5.64
CA VAL A 44 7.31 -3.16 -6.38
C VAL A 44 7.68 -3.37 -7.84
N LYS A 45 8.60 -4.30 -8.11
CA LYS A 45 9.12 -4.59 -9.44
C LYS A 45 8.03 -5.18 -10.34
N THR A 46 7.36 -6.23 -9.91
CA THR A 46 6.29 -6.90 -10.66
C THR A 46 5.10 -5.98 -10.86
N ILE A 47 4.70 -5.21 -9.84
CA ILE A 47 3.63 -4.22 -10.02
C ILE A 47 4.04 -3.18 -11.07
N LYS A 48 5.29 -2.70 -11.06
CA LYS A 48 5.78 -1.75 -12.06
C LYS A 48 5.81 -2.35 -13.46
N GLU A 49 6.31 -3.57 -13.60
CA GLU A 49 6.36 -4.29 -14.87
C GLU A 49 4.95 -4.54 -15.42
N ALA A 50 4.02 -4.98 -14.57
CA ALA A 50 2.64 -5.27 -14.96
C ALA A 50 1.83 -4.02 -15.30
N LEU A 51 1.93 -2.97 -14.49
CA LEU A 51 1.06 -1.79 -14.61
C LEU A 51 1.63 -0.69 -15.49
N VAL A 52 2.95 -0.62 -15.65
CA VAL A 52 3.62 0.55 -16.27
C VAL A 52 4.39 0.18 -17.54
N ALA A 53 5.23 -0.86 -17.50
CA ALA A 53 6.21 -1.11 -18.57
C ALA A 53 5.81 -2.19 -19.59
N HIS A 54 5.26 -3.30 -19.14
CA HIS A 54 5.13 -4.55 -19.91
C HIS A 54 3.80 -5.25 -19.66
N GLY A 55 2.69 -4.50 -19.70
CA GLY A 55 1.34 -5.06 -19.53
C GLY A 55 1.09 -6.26 -20.45
N GLU A 56 1.53 -6.19 -21.72
CA GLU A 56 1.32 -7.24 -22.73
C GLU A 56 2.01 -8.58 -22.38
N LEU A 57 3.26 -8.54 -21.88
CA LEU A 57 4.04 -9.72 -21.50
C LEU A 57 3.40 -10.48 -20.33
N ILE A 58 2.94 -9.76 -19.31
CA ILE A 58 2.28 -10.36 -18.15
C ILE A 58 0.87 -10.85 -18.52
N THR A 59 0.15 -10.12 -19.38
CA THR A 59 -1.16 -10.59 -19.88
C THR A 59 -1.06 -11.85 -20.75
N SER A 60 0.08 -12.14 -21.37
CA SER A 60 0.26 -13.38 -22.14
C SER A 60 0.34 -14.63 -21.25
N LEU A 61 0.78 -14.45 -19.99
CA LEU A 61 0.93 -15.52 -18.99
C LEU A 61 -0.32 -15.69 -18.13
N ILE A 62 -1.16 -14.67 -18.05
CA ILE A 62 -2.39 -14.65 -17.27
C ILE A 62 -3.58 -14.91 -18.20
N PRO A 63 -4.33 -16.01 -18.03
CA PRO A 63 -5.49 -16.30 -18.88
C PRO A 63 -6.46 -15.12 -18.94
N SER A 64 -7.00 -14.85 -20.12
CA SER A 64 -8.01 -13.80 -20.30
C SER A 64 -9.21 -14.02 -19.36
N GLY A 65 -9.72 -12.92 -18.80
CA GLY A 65 -10.79 -12.96 -17.79
C GLY A 65 -10.32 -13.19 -16.34
N THR A 66 -9.02 -13.40 -16.11
CA THR A 66 -8.47 -13.50 -14.75
C THR A 66 -8.44 -12.14 -14.07
N SER A 67 -8.90 -12.09 -12.81
CA SER A 67 -8.80 -10.88 -11.99
C SER A 67 -7.38 -10.75 -11.41
N VAL A 68 -6.75 -9.61 -11.65
CA VAL A 68 -5.40 -9.29 -11.15
C VAL A 68 -5.53 -8.13 -10.17
N GLN A 69 -5.03 -8.33 -8.96
CA GLN A 69 -5.09 -7.34 -7.89
C GLN A 69 -3.68 -6.99 -7.43
N PRO A 70 -3.21 -5.74 -7.61
CA PRO A 70 -1.98 -5.30 -6.98
C PRO A 70 -2.19 -5.16 -5.46
N PHE A 71 -1.22 -5.65 -4.69
CA PHE A 71 -1.18 -5.52 -3.24
C PHE A 71 -0.29 -4.34 -2.85
N PHE A 72 -0.84 -3.12 -2.98
CA PHE A 72 -0.10 -1.88 -2.73
C PHE A 72 0.41 -1.76 -1.29
N TYR A 73 -0.31 -2.34 -0.31
CA TYR A 73 0.15 -2.36 1.07
C TYR A 73 1.51 -3.06 1.15
N GLY A 74 1.62 -4.32 0.73
CA GLY A 74 2.89 -5.05 0.73
C GLY A 74 3.98 -4.38 -0.09
N ALA A 75 3.65 -3.78 -1.23
CA ALA A 75 4.61 -3.06 -2.05
C ALA A 75 5.23 -1.84 -1.34
N ASN A 76 4.46 -1.13 -0.50
CA ASN A 76 5.00 -0.04 0.32
C ASN A 76 5.81 -0.56 1.53
N TYR A 77 5.78 -1.86 1.82
CA TYR A 77 6.64 -2.53 2.81
C TYR A 77 7.79 -3.35 2.19
N ASP A 78 8.05 -3.18 0.90
CA ASP A 78 9.12 -3.90 0.19
C ASP A 78 10.50 -3.41 0.67
N GLU A 79 11.16 -4.22 1.49
CA GLU A 79 12.50 -3.95 2.07
C GLU A 79 13.59 -3.77 1.00
N THR A 80 13.38 -4.26 -0.23
CA THR A 80 14.33 -4.04 -1.33
C THR A 80 14.29 -2.62 -1.89
N VAL A 81 13.24 -1.86 -1.57
CA VAL A 81 13.00 -0.50 -2.04
C VAL A 81 13.01 0.51 -0.89
N PHE A 82 12.41 0.17 0.25
CA PHE A 82 12.23 1.05 1.40
C PHE A 82 13.02 0.51 2.60
N GLU A 83 14.03 1.25 3.07
CA GLU A 83 14.87 0.89 4.24
C GLU A 83 14.12 1.00 5.57
N ASP A 84 14.00 -0.06 6.36
CA ASP A 84 13.15 -0.08 7.59
C ASP A 84 11.68 0.30 7.30
N PRO A 85 10.97 -0.45 6.44
CA PRO A 85 9.65 -0.04 5.96
C PRO A 85 8.57 -0.03 7.06
N TYR A 86 8.81 -0.73 8.17
CA TYR A 86 7.90 -0.79 9.32
C TYR A 86 8.08 0.40 10.29
N GLU A 87 9.10 1.23 10.10
CA GLU A 87 9.35 2.41 10.93
C GLU A 87 8.85 3.69 10.23
N PHE A 88 8.12 4.52 10.99
CA PHE A 88 7.70 5.84 10.51
C PHE A 88 8.89 6.80 10.45
N LYS A 89 9.51 6.90 9.27
CA LYS A 89 10.67 7.77 8.98
C LYS A 89 10.36 8.72 7.81
N PRO A 90 9.79 9.90 8.06
CA PRO A 90 9.53 10.90 7.03
C PRO A 90 10.79 11.30 6.24
N GLU A 91 11.94 11.34 6.91
CA GLU A 91 13.23 11.80 6.38
C GLU A 91 13.75 10.90 5.26
N ARG A 92 13.30 9.65 5.20
CA ARG A 92 13.58 8.69 4.11
C ARG A 92 13.27 9.27 2.72
N PHE A 93 12.25 10.11 2.62
CA PHE A 93 11.84 10.74 1.37
C PHE A 93 12.63 12.00 1.04
N LEU A 94 13.65 12.36 1.82
CA LEU A 94 14.51 13.52 1.60
C LEU A 94 15.88 13.06 1.08
N LEU A 95 16.57 13.95 0.37
CA LEU A 95 17.99 13.79 0.06
C LEU A 95 18.84 14.12 1.30
N GLU A 96 20.15 13.90 1.21
CA GLU A 96 21.11 14.13 2.31
C GLU A 96 21.09 15.57 2.86
N ASP A 97 20.59 16.54 2.08
CA ASP A 97 20.44 17.94 2.51
C ASP A 97 19.29 18.16 3.52
N GLY A 98 18.46 17.13 3.75
CA GLY A 98 17.31 17.16 4.67
C GLY A 98 16.19 18.10 4.23
N LYS A 99 16.17 18.56 2.98
CA LYS A 99 15.22 19.57 2.48
C LYS A 99 14.64 19.22 1.12
N THR A 100 15.45 18.62 0.25
CA THR A 100 15.05 18.30 -1.11
C THR A 100 14.37 16.94 -1.14
N LEU A 101 13.20 16.86 -1.76
CA LEU A 101 12.49 15.60 -1.95
C LEU A 101 13.30 14.64 -2.82
N ASN A 102 13.54 13.43 -2.33
CA ASN A 102 14.03 12.31 -3.10
C ASN A 102 12.93 11.79 -4.04
N LYS A 103 12.77 12.46 -5.18
CA LYS A 103 11.74 12.13 -6.19
C LYS A 103 11.82 10.67 -6.65
N LYS A 104 13.04 10.13 -6.80
CA LYS A 104 13.25 8.75 -7.26
C LYS A 104 12.59 7.73 -6.33
N LEU A 105 12.73 7.93 -5.01
CA LEU A 105 12.12 7.07 -4.00
C LEU A 105 10.63 7.37 -3.83
N TYR A 106 10.24 8.65 -3.82
CA TYR A 106 8.83 9.06 -3.75
C TYR A 106 8.00 8.43 -4.88
N ASP A 107 8.53 8.42 -6.10
CA ASP A 107 7.91 7.79 -7.26
C ASP A 107 7.84 6.26 -7.16
N GLN A 108 8.49 5.61 -6.18
CA GLN A 108 8.30 4.17 -5.91
C GLN A 108 7.06 3.88 -5.06
N MET A 109 6.51 4.86 -4.34
CA MET A 109 5.34 4.68 -3.49
C MET A 109 4.07 4.40 -4.33
N TYR A 110 3.19 3.52 -3.84
CA TYR A 110 1.98 3.08 -4.56
C TYR A 110 0.67 3.55 -3.92
N SER A 111 0.68 4.59 -3.09
CA SER A 111 -0.53 5.08 -2.37
C SER A 111 -1.69 5.49 -3.29
N PHE A 112 -1.39 5.90 -4.52
CA PHE A 112 -2.40 6.24 -5.55
C PHE A 112 -2.48 5.21 -6.69
N GLY A 113 -1.86 4.04 -6.54
CA GLY A 113 -1.62 3.10 -7.62
C GLY A 113 -0.62 3.65 -8.65
N LYS A 114 -0.52 2.99 -9.82
CA LYS A 114 0.31 3.42 -10.96
C LYS A 114 -0.25 2.93 -12.29
N GLY A 115 0.32 3.43 -13.39
CA GLY A 115 0.01 2.98 -14.75
C GLY A 115 -1.27 3.62 -15.30
N ALA A 116 -1.89 2.98 -16.29
CA ALA A 116 -3.07 3.49 -16.97
C ALA A 116 -4.31 3.65 -16.07
N ARG A 117 -4.31 3.01 -14.89
CA ARG A 117 -5.39 3.04 -13.89
C ARG A 117 -4.96 3.71 -12.58
N VAL A 118 -3.95 4.58 -12.63
CA VAL A 118 -3.59 5.44 -11.51
C VAL A 118 -4.81 6.25 -11.03
N CYS A 119 -4.90 6.51 -9.73
CA CYS A 119 -6.02 7.21 -9.13
C CYS A 119 -6.28 8.55 -9.83
N ALA A 120 -7.47 8.69 -10.41
CA ALA A 120 -7.87 9.92 -11.10
C ALA A 120 -7.90 11.15 -10.17
N GLY A 121 -8.04 10.94 -8.85
CA GLY A 121 -8.04 11.99 -7.83
C GLY A 121 -6.66 12.33 -7.26
N GLN A 122 -5.57 11.71 -7.72
CA GLN A 122 -4.24 11.88 -7.12
C GLN A 122 -3.82 13.35 -6.98
N SER A 123 -3.98 14.13 -8.05
CA SER A 123 -3.57 15.55 -8.05
C SER A 123 -4.40 16.37 -7.06
N LEU A 124 -5.72 16.13 -7.01
CA LEU A 124 -6.62 16.84 -6.10
C LEU A 124 -6.31 16.49 -4.64
N ALA A 125 -6.24 15.20 -4.32
CA ALA A 125 -5.92 14.72 -2.98
C ALA A 125 -4.56 15.23 -2.50
N SER A 126 -3.55 15.27 -3.38
CA SER A 126 -2.23 15.79 -3.04
C SER A 126 -2.27 17.29 -2.69
N MET A 127 -3.01 18.09 -3.46
CA MET A 127 -3.18 19.52 -3.16
C MET A 127 -3.92 19.72 -1.84
N GLU A 128 -5.00 18.98 -1.60
CA GLU A 128 -5.77 19.07 -0.36
C GLU A 128 -4.91 18.70 0.86
N LEU A 129 -4.17 17.60 0.81
CA LEU A 129 -3.27 17.18 1.89
C LEU A 129 -2.18 18.23 2.14
N GLN A 130 -1.60 18.80 1.08
CA GLN A 130 -0.59 19.85 1.18
C GLN A 130 -1.11 21.19 1.72
N LEU A 131 -2.43 21.42 1.72
CA LEU A 131 -3.02 22.62 2.30
C LEU A 131 -3.53 22.37 3.72
N ILE A 132 -4.29 21.29 3.90
CA ILE A 132 -5.00 20.98 5.14
C ILE A 132 -4.01 20.57 6.23
N PHE A 133 -3.11 19.62 5.93
CA PHE A 133 -2.20 19.06 6.93
C PHE A 133 -1.27 20.12 7.55
N PRO A 134 -0.49 20.91 6.77
CA PRO A 134 0.36 21.94 7.35
C PRO A 134 -0.44 23.01 8.09
N THR A 135 -1.62 23.41 7.58
CA THR A 135 -2.48 24.39 8.27
C THR A 135 -2.91 23.88 9.64
N LEU A 136 -3.27 22.60 9.75
CA LEU A 136 -3.67 21.98 11.01
C LEU A 136 -2.48 21.95 11.99
N VAL A 137 -1.32 21.43 11.58
CA VAL A 137 -0.17 21.29 12.50
C VAL A 137 0.48 22.63 12.87
N GLN A 138 0.38 23.66 12.01
CA GLN A 138 0.86 25.01 12.31
C GLN A 138 -0.03 25.74 13.31
N ARG A 139 -1.34 25.49 13.30
CA ARG A 139 -2.30 26.20 14.15
C ARG A 139 -2.69 25.45 15.41
N TYR A 140 -2.54 24.14 15.42
CA TYR A 140 -2.99 23.28 16.50
C TYR A 140 -1.92 22.28 16.94
N GLU A 141 -2.02 21.89 18.19
CA GLU A 141 -1.28 20.80 18.81
C GLU A 141 -2.25 19.65 19.06
N PHE A 142 -1.86 18.44 18.64
CA PHE A 142 -2.65 17.22 18.73
C PHE A 142 -2.03 16.31 19.79
N SER A 143 -2.84 15.82 20.72
CA SER A 143 -2.40 14.89 21.76
C SER A 143 -3.45 13.80 21.98
N HIS A 144 -3.03 12.62 22.38
CA HIS A 144 -3.94 11.54 22.74
C HIS A 144 -4.19 11.56 24.27
N PRO A 145 -5.45 11.59 24.74
CA PRO A 145 -5.74 11.77 26.16
C PRO A 145 -5.41 10.54 27.03
N ASN A 146 -5.32 9.34 26.42
CA ASN A 146 -5.29 8.07 27.14
C ASN A 146 -4.01 7.25 26.92
N GLY A 147 -2.85 7.89 26.72
CA GLY A 147 -1.58 7.18 26.50
C GLY A 147 -1.40 6.68 25.07
N GLU A 148 -0.85 5.48 24.89
CA GLU A 148 -0.57 4.91 23.57
C GLU A 148 -1.83 4.76 22.70
N VAL A 149 -1.67 5.02 21.40
CA VAL A 149 -2.74 4.94 20.41
C VAL A 149 -2.72 3.54 19.80
N ASP A 150 -3.89 2.91 19.71
CA ASP A 150 -4.06 1.69 18.93
C ASP A 150 -3.81 1.98 17.44
N LEU A 151 -2.74 1.41 16.90
CA LEU A 151 -2.34 1.57 15.49
C LEU A 151 -2.91 0.46 14.58
N THR A 152 -3.74 -0.44 15.13
CA THR A 152 -4.45 -1.42 14.30
C THR A 152 -5.53 -0.74 13.45
N CYS A 153 -5.91 -1.39 12.36
CA CYS A 153 -6.83 -0.83 11.39
C CYS A 153 -7.84 -1.86 10.91
N ASP A 154 -9.03 -1.37 10.58
CA ASP A 154 -10.07 -2.15 9.94
C ASP A 154 -9.87 -2.13 8.42
N PHE A 155 -9.87 -3.31 7.80
CA PHE A 155 -9.79 -3.46 6.36
C PHE A 155 -11.20 -3.56 5.76
N GLY A 156 -11.65 -2.47 5.14
CA GLY A 156 -12.97 -2.35 4.49
C GLY A 156 -12.91 -1.75 3.09
N GLY A 157 -11.86 -2.07 2.33
CA GLY A 157 -11.55 -1.45 1.02
C GLY A 157 -10.65 -0.23 1.13
N ILE A 158 -10.69 0.47 2.26
CA ILE A 158 -9.64 1.38 2.74
C ILE A 158 -9.11 0.86 4.08
N LEU A 159 -7.86 1.17 4.39
CA LEU A 159 -7.30 0.96 5.74
C LEU A 159 -7.70 2.17 6.58
N ALA A 160 -8.68 1.98 7.46
CA ALA A 160 -9.13 3.01 8.39
C ALA A 160 -8.64 2.70 9.80
N PRO A 161 -8.10 3.69 10.54
CA PRO A 161 -7.76 3.48 11.94
C PRO A 161 -9.02 3.19 12.75
N ASN A 162 -8.86 2.43 13.84
CA ASN A 162 -9.92 2.26 14.83
C ASN A 162 -10.35 3.62 15.42
N LYS A 163 -11.57 3.71 15.95
CA LYS A 163 -12.06 4.95 16.56
C LYS A 163 -11.17 5.34 17.74
N PHE A 164 -10.56 6.51 17.67
CA PHE A 164 -9.76 7.10 18.75
C PHE A 164 -10.22 8.52 19.08
N THR A 165 -9.83 9.02 20.26
CA THR A 165 -10.09 10.40 20.67
C THR A 165 -8.80 11.20 20.61
N CYS A 166 -8.86 12.43 20.11
CA CYS A 166 -7.72 13.34 20.07
C CYS A 166 -8.08 14.66 20.74
N LYS A 167 -7.21 15.14 21.63
CA LYS A 167 -7.27 16.48 22.21
C LYS A 167 -6.53 17.44 21.28
N ILE A 168 -7.22 18.47 20.83
CA ILE A 168 -6.72 19.49 19.91
C ILE A 168 -6.69 20.83 20.65
N VAL A 169 -5.51 21.46 20.73
CA VAL A 169 -5.31 22.75 21.39
C VAL A 169 -4.74 23.75 20.37
N LYS A 170 -5.24 24.98 20.37
CA LYS A 170 -4.70 26.03 19.49
C LYS A 170 -3.29 26.43 19.95
N ARG A 171 -2.32 26.49 19.03
CA ARG A 171 -0.98 27.03 19.29
C ARG A 171 -1.08 28.55 19.50
N ILE A 172 -0.40 29.04 20.54
CA ILE A 172 -0.30 30.47 20.89
C ILE A 172 0.79 31.11 20.04
#